data_AF-A0A7C0UYI8-F1
#
_entry.id   AF-A0A7C0UYI8-F1
#
_cell.length_a   1.000
_cell.length_b   1.000
_cell.length_c   1.000
_cell.angle_alpha   90.00
_cell.angle_beta   90.00
_cell.angle_gamma   90.00
#
_symmetry.space_group_name_H-M   'P 1'
#
loop_
_entity.id
_entity.type
_entity.pdbx_description
1 polymer ?
#
loop_
_entity_poly.entity_id
_entity_poly.type
_entity_poly.pdbx_seq_one_letter_code
_entity_poly.pdbx_strand_id
1 'polypeptide(L)'
;MKWRIAKRIVVITLACIFAFTLIVNRAGCVSGGNGEIQVGVYYYIWWGLPPPYINHWKEGVKYTPFLGEYNSSDPSVADKHIVWAKQHGVDFFAVSWLGRWSWWDHRCIDNNLKQGLLKAEHLDNFKFCLFYESVIVLNATLYAKENFTKIFIEDIEYAAENYFSHPSYLKINGKPALFIYNIPYIYGKL
;
A
#
# COMPACT_ATOMS: atom_id res chain seq x y z
N MET A 1 34.68 24.17 45.10
CA MET A 1 33.49 23.28 45.17
C MET A 1 32.33 23.73 44.25
N LYS A 2 31.94 25.02 44.27
CA LYS A 2 30.81 25.57 43.49
C LYS A 2 30.91 25.41 41.96
N TRP A 3 32.11 25.49 41.39
CA TRP A 3 32.34 25.36 39.93
C TRP A 3 32.07 23.96 39.36
N ARG A 4 32.35 22.91 40.14
CA ARG A 4 32.10 21.51 39.72
C ARG A 4 30.62 21.18 39.69
N ILE A 5 29.83 21.81 40.56
CA ILE A 5 28.37 21.66 40.63
C ILE A 5 27.74 22.41 39.46
N ALA A 6 28.17 23.65 39.18
CA ALA A 6 27.68 24.42 38.04
C ALA A 6 27.94 23.71 36.69
N LYS A 7 29.14 23.15 36.48
CA LYS A 7 29.44 22.37 35.27
C LYS A 7 28.56 21.12 35.12
N ARG A 8 28.26 20.42 36.22
CA ARG A 8 27.39 19.24 36.20
C ARG A 8 25.95 19.60 35.85
N ILE A 9 25.44 20.71 36.37
CA ILE A 9 24.10 21.21 36.05
C ILE A 9 24.01 21.55 34.56
N VAL A 10 24.97 22.31 34.02
CA VAL A 10 24.98 22.68 32.59
C VAL A 10 25.02 21.45 31.67
N VAL A 11 25.85 20.46 32.00
CA VAL A 11 25.94 19.22 31.19
C VAL A 11 24.65 18.41 31.25
N ILE A 12 24.00 18.32 32.41
CA ILE A 12 22.71 17.62 32.55
C ILE A 12 21.62 18.36 31.79
N THR A 13 21.56 19.70 31.88
CA THR A 13 20.58 20.50 31.14
C THR A 13 20.76 20.36 29.63
N LEU A 14 22.01 20.40 29.12
CA LEU A 14 22.29 20.19 27.70
C LEU A 14 21.97 18.76 27.24
N ALA A 15 22.25 17.74 28.05
CA ALA A 15 21.90 16.36 27.74
C ALA A 15 20.38 16.13 27.70
N CYS A 16 19.63 16.77 28.62
CA CYS A 16 18.16 16.73 28.61
C CYS A 16 17.58 17.45 27.38
N ILE A 17 18.12 18.60 26.98
CA ILE A 17 17.69 19.32 25.75
C ILE A 17 17.97 18.46 24.50
N PHE A 18 19.11 17.78 24.45
CA PHE A 18 19.48 16.89 23.34
C PHE A 18 18.60 15.62 23.29
N ALA A 19 18.29 15.03 24.44
CA ALA A 19 17.36 13.91 24.54
C ALA A 19 15.92 14.32 24.16
N PHE A 20 15.50 15.53 24.56
CA PHE A 20 14.18 16.06 24.24
C PHE A 20 14.03 16.37 22.74
N THR A 21 15.07 16.92 22.09
CA THR A 21 15.06 17.14 20.62
C THR A 21 15.03 15.83 19.83
N LEU A 22 15.68 14.77 20.31
CA LEU A 22 15.59 13.43 19.69
C LEU A 22 14.20 12.79 19.85
N ILE A 23 13.52 13.02 20.97
CA ILE A 23 12.15 12.51 21.21
C ILE A 23 11.12 13.27 20.36
N VAL A 24 11.24 14.60 20.26
CA VAL A 24 10.34 15.42 19.43
C VAL A 24 10.51 15.10 17.94
N ASN A 25 11.72 14.81 17.47
CA ASN A 25 11.96 14.37 16.09
C ASN A 25 11.42 12.96 15.77
N ARG A 26 11.14 12.11 16.78
CA ARG A 26 10.47 10.81 16.56
C ARG A 26 8.94 10.92 16.58
N ALA A 27 8.38 11.96 17.18
CA ALA A 27 6.94 12.16 17.32
C ALA A 27 6.32 13.06 16.24
N GLY A 28 7.11 13.59 15.31
CA GLY A 28 6.67 14.56 14.30
C GLY A 28 6.80 14.07 12.86
N CYS A 29 5.97 13.10 12.45
CA CYS A 29 5.52 13.04 11.05
C CYS A 29 4.00 13.18 11.05
N VAL A 30 3.53 14.37 11.45
CA VAL A 30 2.24 14.87 11.01
C VAL A 30 2.53 15.69 9.77
N SER A 31 2.45 15.06 8.58
CA SER A 31 2.30 15.82 7.34
C SER A 31 0.85 16.31 7.27
N GLY A 32 0.58 17.37 8.04
CA GLY A 32 -0.63 18.17 7.89
C GLY A 32 -0.54 18.98 6.60
N GLY A 33 -1.66 19.09 5.91
CA GLY A 33 -1.77 19.65 4.56
C GLY A 33 -1.07 20.99 4.36
N ASN A 34 0.01 20.94 3.59
CA ASN A 34 0.41 22.00 2.67
C ASN A 34 0.23 21.43 1.27
N GLY A 35 -0.08 22.26 0.28
CA GLY A 35 -0.35 21.88 -1.11
C GLY A 35 0.83 21.26 -1.87
N GLU A 36 1.49 20.26 -1.30
CA GLU A 36 2.47 19.40 -1.96
C GLU A 36 1.74 18.40 -2.84
N ILE A 37 2.19 18.32 -4.09
CA ILE A 37 1.71 17.34 -5.05
C ILE A 37 2.16 15.97 -4.57
N GLN A 38 1.21 15.06 -4.35
CA GLN A 38 1.52 13.65 -4.10
C GLN A 38 1.63 12.89 -5.41
N VAL A 39 2.69 12.12 -5.58
CA VAL A 39 2.95 11.28 -6.76
C VAL A 39 2.64 9.83 -6.44
N GLY A 40 1.67 9.26 -7.14
CA GLY A 40 1.27 7.87 -7.02
C GLY A 40 1.64 7.05 -8.25
N VAL A 41 1.85 5.74 -8.06
CA VAL A 41 2.06 4.78 -9.15
C VAL A 41 1.15 3.57 -9.01
N TYR A 42 0.73 2.99 -10.13
CA TYR A 42 0.03 1.71 -10.14
C TYR A 42 1.00 0.59 -9.76
N TYR A 43 0.60 -0.26 -8.82
CA TYR A 43 1.43 -1.30 -8.25
C TYR A 43 0.72 -2.66 -8.33
N TYR A 44 1.30 -3.60 -9.07
CA TYR A 44 0.71 -4.91 -9.32
C TYR A 44 1.33 -5.98 -8.41
N ILE A 45 0.47 -6.74 -7.73
CA ILE A 45 0.83 -7.73 -6.71
C ILE A 45 0.42 -9.16 -7.09
N TRP A 46 0.25 -9.44 -8.38
CA TRP A 46 -0.13 -10.74 -8.91
C TRP A 46 1.06 -11.67 -9.19
N TRP A 47 2.28 -11.36 -8.74
CA TRP A 47 3.47 -12.13 -9.11
C TRP A 47 3.74 -13.31 -8.17
N GLY A 48 4.23 -14.43 -8.72
CA GLY A 48 4.64 -15.59 -7.93
C GLY A 48 3.49 -16.36 -7.28
N LEU A 49 2.30 -16.33 -7.90
CA LEU A 49 1.14 -17.08 -7.40
C LEU A 49 1.44 -18.59 -7.33
N PRO A 50 1.03 -19.29 -6.25
CA PRO A 50 1.25 -20.72 -6.12
C PRO A 50 0.30 -21.52 -7.02
N PRO A 51 0.64 -22.77 -7.38
CA PRO A 51 -0.32 -23.69 -8.01
C PRO A 51 -1.60 -23.83 -7.18
N PRO A 52 -2.78 -24.00 -7.80
CA PRO A 52 -3.01 -24.22 -9.23
C PRO A 52 -3.13 -22.94 -10.07
N TYR A 53 -2.91 -21.76 -9.49
CA TYR A 53 -3.06 -20.48 -10.19
C TYR A 53 -1.94 -20.26 -11.19
N ILE A 54 -2.24 -19.52 -12.27
CA ILE A 54 -1.23 -19.18 -13.27
C ILE A 54 -0.25 -18.20 -12.63
N ASN A 55 1.03 -18.58 -12.63
CA ASN A 55 2.07 -17.65 -12.23
C ASN A 55 2.33 -16.68 -13.39
N HIS A 56 1.99 -15.40 -13.19
CA HIS A 56 2.13 -14.35 -14.20
C HIS A 56 3.56 -14.19 -14.77
N TRP A 57 4.61 -14.69 -14.09
CA TRP A 57 5.95 -14.79 -14.67
C TRP A 57 6.01 -15.64 -15.95
N LYS A 58 5.04 -16.55 -16.15
CA LYS A 58 4.96 -17.45 -17.32
C LYS A 58 4.13 -16.90 -18.47
N GLU A 59 3.55 -15.72 -18.33
CA GLU A 59 2.72 -15.08 -19.38
C GLU A 59 3.52 -14.23 -20.38
N GLY A 60 4.85 -14.20 -20.22
CA GLY A 60 5.76 -13.48 -21.12
C GLY A 60 6.07 -12.08 -20.63
N VAL A 61 7.22 -11.91 -19.96
CA VAL A 61 7.72 -10.61 -19.52
C VAL A 61 8.86 -10.16 -20.44
N LYS A 62 8.78 -8.94 -20.96
CA LYS A 62 9.77 -8.41 -21.93
C LYS A 62 11.18 -8.29 -21.35
N TYR A 63 11.29 -7.89 -20.09
CA TYR A 63 12.55 -7.64 -19.40
C TYR A 63 12.64 -8.46 -18.13
N THR A 64 13.86 -8.71 -17.66
CA THR A 64 14.10 -9.38 -16.38
C THR A 64 14.15 -8.35 -15.24
N PRO A 65 13.28 -8.44 -14.23
CA PRO A 65 13.36 -7.58 -13.05
C PRO A 65 14.66 -7.82 -12.27
N PHE A 66 15.17 -6.77 -11.62
CA PHE A 66 16.37 -6.88 -10.78
C PHE A 66 16.23 -7.90 -9.64
N LEU A 67 15.02 -8.09 -9.10
CA LEU A 67 14.73 -9.09 -8.06
C LEU A 67 14.45 -10.50 -8.63
N GLY A 68 14.56 -10.71 -9.95
CA GLY A 68 14.18 -11.95 -10.61
C GLY A 68 12.66 -12.20 -10.60
N GLU A 69 12.27 -13.47 -10.77
CA GLU A 69 10.87 -13.92 -10.65
C GLU A 69 10.44 -13.95 -9.17
N TYR A 70 10.16 -12.79 -8.59
CA TYR A 70 9.81 -12.65 -7.17
C TYR A 70 8.37 -13.07 -6.85
N ASN A 71 8.10 -13.31 -5.56
CA ASN A 71 6.75 -13.51 -5.04
C ASN A 71 6.22 -12.23 -4.39
N SER A 72 5.06 -11.74 -4.83
CA SER A 72 4.44 -10.53 -4.26
C SER A 72 3.97 -10.70 -2.81
N SER A 73 3.85 -11.92 -2.30
CA SER A 73 3.55 -12.19 -0.89
C SER A 73 4.77 -12.08 0.04
N ASP A 74 5.98 -11.89 -0.50
CA ASP A 74 7.19 -11.71 0.30
C ASP A 74 7.32 -10.24 0.76
N PRO A 75 7.24 -9.95 2.07
CA PRO A 75 7.33 -8.57 2.55
C PRO A 75 8.67 -7.91 2.23
N SER A 76 9.76 -8.66 2.10
CA SER A 76 11.07 -8.11 1.74
C SER A 76 11.13 -7.59 0.30
N VAL A 77 10.29 -8.13 -0.59
CA VAL A 77 10.13 -7.65 -1.97
C VAL A 77 9.40 -6.31 -1.96
N ALA A 78 8.25 -6.26 -1.27
CA ALA A 78 7.48 -5.03 -1.15
C ALA A 78 8.27 -3.92 -0.45
N ASP A 79 9.08 -4.27 0.55
CA ASP A 79 9.96 -3.33 1.25
C ASP A 79 10.99 -2.68 0.31
N LYS A 80 11.67 -3.48 -0.51
CA LYS A 80 12.59 -2.96 -1.54
C LYS A 80 11.87 -2.05 -2.53
N HIS A 81 10.66 -2.42 -2.96
CA HIS A 81 9.85 -1.57 -3.83
C HIS A 81 9.50 -0.23 -3.17
N ILE A 82 9.13 -0.22 -1.89
CA ILE A 82 8.90 1.02 -1.12
C ILE A 82 10.17 1.88 -1.09
N VAL A 83 11.32 1.28 -0.76
CA VAL A 83 12.59 2.01 -0.69
C VAL A 83 12.93 2.64 -2.04
N TRP A 84 12.80 1.91 -3.14
CA TRP A 84 13.05 2.43 -4.48
C TRP A 84 12.06 3.52 -4.89
N ALA A 85 10.78 3.34 -4.60
CA ALA A 85 9.75 4.32 -4.86
C ALA A 85 10.07 5.65 -4.16
N LYS A 86 10.40 5.59 -2.86
CA LYS A 86 10.78 6.77 -2.07
C LYS A 86 12.04 7.44 -2.59
N GLN A 87 13.05 6.67 -2.99
CA GLN A 87 14.29 7.21 -3.60
C GLN A 87 14.04 7.99 -4.89
N HIS A 88 12.90 7.76 -5.55
CA HIS A 88 12.52 8.42 -6.81
C HIS A 88 11.31 9.36 -6.66
N GLY A 89 10.96 9.75 -5.42
CA GLY A 89 9.92 10.75 -5.17
C GLY A 89 8.49 10.26 -5.41
N VAL A 90 8.25 8.96 -5.32
CA VAL A 90 6.90 8.38 -5.28
C VAL A 90 6.43 8.35 -3.82
N ASP A 91 5.20 8.78 -3.59
CA ASP A 91 4.60 8.91 -2.25
C ASP A 91 3.68 7.75 -1.87
N PHE A 92 3.04 7.13 -2.88
CA PHE A 92 2.12 6.04 -2.64
C PHE A 92 1.99 5.03 -3.78
N PHE A 93 1.56 3.82 -3.41
CA PHE A 93 1.12 2.79 -4.35
C PHE A 93 -0.40 2.76 -4.47
N ALA A 94 -0.91 2.82 -5.69
CA ALA A 94 -2.28 2.43 -6.04
C ALA A 94 -2.26 0.94 -6.38
N VAL A 95 -2.57 0.11 -5.39
CA VAL A 95 -2.37 -1.34 -5.42
C VAL A 95 -3.51 -2.02 -6.17
N SER A 96 -3.18 -2.67 -7.30
CA SER A 96 -4.13 -3.49 -8.06
C SER A 96 -4.80 -4.51 -7.15
N TRP A 97 -6.13 -4.51 -7.14
CA TRP A 97 -6.94 -5.28 -6.22
C TRP A 97 -8.26 -5.72 -6.87
N LEU A 98 -8.63 -6.98 -6.66
CA LEU A 98 -9.72 -7.67 -7.37
C LEU A 98 -10.93 -8.01 -6.50
N GLY A 99 -10.95 -7.56 -5.24
CA GLY A 99 -12.03 -7.90 -4.32
C GLY A 99 -11.75 -9.11 -3.43
N ARG A 100 -12.74 -9.42 -2.58
CA ARG A 100 -12.79 -10.64 -1.75
C ARG A 100 -13.50 -11.80 -2.45
N TRP A 101 -14.21 -11.51 -3.54
CA TRP A 101 -14.98 -12.50 -4.27
C TRP A 101 -14.09 -13.68 -4.68
N SER A 102 -14.54 -14.90 -4.40
CA SER A 102 -13.73 -16.11 -4.55
C SER A 102 -13.74 -16.61 -5.99
N TRP A 103 -13.21 -15.80 -6.90
CA TRP A 103 -13.11 -16.11 -8.32
C TRP A 103 -11.63 -16.20 -8.71
N TRP A 104 -11.24 -17.32 -9.34
CA TRP A 104 -9.85 -17.57 -9.76
C TRP A 104 -8.83 -17.23 -8.67
N ASP A 105 -7.94 -16.28 -8.94
CA ASP A 105 -6.79 -15.87 -8.12
C ASP A 105 -7.05 -14.62 -7.26
N HIS A 106 -8.27 -14.06 -7.28
CA HIS A 106 -8.60 -12.82 -6.57
C HIS A 106 -8.18 -12.87 -5.09
N ARG A 107 -8.47 -13.99 -4.41
CA ARG A 107 -8.08 -14.22 -3.01
C ARG A 107 -6.58 -14.35 -2.80
N CYS A 108 -5.85 -14.90 -3.76
CA CYS A 108 -4.40 -14.99 -3.68
C CYS A 108 -3.77 -13.61 -3.85
N ILE A 109 -4.33 -12.78 -4.71
CA ILE A 109 -3.91 -11.38 -4.90
C ILE A 109 -4.22 -10.56 -3.64
N ASP A 110 -5.40 -10.73 -3.03
CA ASP A 110 -5.72 -10.15 -1.71
C ASP A 110 -4.74 -10.61 -0.62
N ASN A 111 -4.38 -11.90 -0.62
CA ASN A 111 -3.38 -12.44 0.31
C ASN A 111 -1.98 -11.86 0.05
N ASN A 112 -1.59 -11.61 -1.20
CA ASN A 112 -0.32 -10.98 -1.52
C ASN A 112 -0.22 -9.55 -0.94
N LEU A 113 -1.32 -8.78 -0.96
CA LEU A 113 -1.39 -7.50 -0.26
C LEU A 113 -1.11 -7.67 1.24
N LYS A 114 -1.82 -8.61 1.88
CA LYS A 114 -1.74 -8.85 3.34
C LYS A 114 -0.39 -9.39 3.80
N GLN A 115 0.22 -10.29 3.04
CA GLN A 115 1.48 -10.94 3.42
C GLN A 115 2.71 -10.16 2.95
N GLY A 116 2.61 -9.50 1.80
CA GLY A 116 3.67 -8.69 1.22
C GLY A 116 3.62 -7.27 1.76
N LEU A 117 2.92 -6.39 1.04
CA LEU A 117 2.98 -4.94 1.28
C LEU A 117 2.61 -4.56 2.73
N LEU A 118 1.53 -5.10 3.30
CA LEU A 118 1.10 -4.76 4.66
C LEU A 118 2.06 -5.20 5.78
N LYS A 119 3.05 -6.03 5.45
CA LYS A 119 4.09 -6.49 6.37
C LYS A 119 5.48 -5.96 6.00
N ALA A 120 5.59 -5.08 5.01
CA ALA A 120 6.85 -4.45 4.67
C ALA A 120 7.34 -3.54 5.80
N GLU A 121 8.63 -3.61 6.12
CA GLU A 121 9.25 -2.90 7.25
C GLU A 121 9.07 -1.38 7.14
N HIS A 122 9.15 -0.82 5.94
CA HIS A 122 9.09 0.62 5.70
C HIS A 122 7.68 1.15 5.37
N LEU A 123 6.62 0.33 5.46
CA LEU A 123 5.26 0.78 5.12
C LEU A 123 4.76 1.91 6.04
N ASP A 124 5.18 1.96 7.30
CA ASP A 124 4.77 3.04 8.23
C ASP A 124 5.24 4.44 7.77
N ASN A 125 6.26 4.49 6.90
CA ASN A 125 6.79 5.72 6.32
C ASN A 125 6.41 5.88 4.84
N PHE A 126 5.38 5.17 4.37
CA PHE A 126 4.90 5.20 2.99
C PHE A 126 3.36 5.14 2.98
N LYS A 127 2.73 5.38 1.83
CA LYS A 127 1.27 5.28 1.71
C LYS A 127 0.84 4.28 0.64
N PHE A 128 -0.36 3.76 0.78
CA PHE A 128 -0.99 2.95 -0.26
C PHE A 128 -2.50 3.19 -0.31
N CYS A 129 -3.12 2.94 -1.45
CA CYS A 129 -4.56 2.80 -1.58
C CYS A 129 -4.88 1.61 -2.48
N LEU A 130 -6.15 1.20 -2.49
CA LEU A 130 -6.63 0.20 -3.43
C LEU A 130 -6.90 0.83 -4.80
N PHE A 131 -6.53 0.08 -5.83
CA PHE A 131 -6.88 0.27 -7.22
C PHE A 131 -7.74 -0.91 -7.66
N TYR A 132 -9.05 -0.71 -7.66
CA TYR A 132 -10.03 -1.74 -7.98
C TYR A 132 -10.07 -2.02 -9.48
N GLU A 133 -9.75 -3.27 -9.84
CA GLU A 133 -9.69 -3.78 -11.21
C GLU A 133 -11.10 -4.05 -11.79
N SER A 134 -11.95 -3.02 -11.81
CA SER A 134 -13.38 -3.14 -12.13
C SER A 134 -13.68 -3.76 -13.48
N VAL A 135 -12.82 -3.61 -14.49
CA VAL A 135 -13.01 -4.26 -15.79
C VAL A 135 -12.87 -5.78 -15.67
N ILE A 136 -11.85 -6.25 -14.94
CA ILE A 136 -11.60 -7.67 -14.72
C ILE A 136 -12.75 -8.27 -13.91
N VAL A 137 -13.12 -7.61 -12.80
CA VAL A 137 -14.23 -8.08 -11.96
C VAL A 137 -15.55 -8.06 -12.73
N LEU A 138 -15.87 -6.99 -13.48
CA LEU A 138 -17.07 -6.93 -14.30
C LEU A 138 -17.14 -8.06 -15.33
N ASN A 139 -16.06 -8.29 -16.09
CA ASN A 139 -16.05 -9.37 -17.08
C ASN A 139 -16.19 -10.74 -16.43
N ALA A 140 -15.54 -10.97 -15.28
CA ALA A 140 -15.67 -12.20 -14.51
C ALA A 140 -17.11 -12.42 -14.00
N THR A 141 -17.74 -11.38 -13.45
CA THR A 141 -19.13 -11.44 -12.97
C THR A 141 -20.11 -11.70 -14.11
N LEU A 142 -19.98 -11.03 -15.25
CA LEU A 142 -20.81 -11.29 -16.43
C LEU A 142 -20.63 -12.72 -16.96
N TYR A 143 -19.40 -13.23 -17.01
CA TYR A 143 -19.11 -14.60 -17.41
C TYR A 143 -19.75 -15.62 -16.43
N ALA A 144 -19.64 -15.37 -15.14
CA ALA A 144 -20.25 -16.20 -14.09
C ALA A 144 -21.78 -16.05 -13.99
N LYS A 145 -22.37 -15.09 -14.73
CA LYS A 145 -23.80 -14.70 -14.64
C LYS A 145 -24.21 -14.23 -13.25
N GLU A 146 -23.29 -13.55 -12.58
CA GLU A 146 -23.47 -13.00 -11.23
C GLU A 146 -23.80 -11.50 -11.26
N ASN A 147 -24.30 -10.98 -10.14
CA ASN A 147 -24.62 -9.56 -10.01
C ASN A 147 -23.38 -8.73 -9.64
N PHE A 148 -22.84 -7.99 -10.62
CA PHE A 148 -21.69 -7.11 -10.43
C PHE A 148 -21.89 -6.08 -9.33
N THR A 149 -23.04 -5.39 -9.29
CA THR A 149 -23.32 -4.35 -8.28
C THR A 149 -23.25 -4.92 -6.87
N LYS A 150 -23.81 -6.11 -6.66
CA LYS A 150 -23.73 -6.81 -5.36
C LYS A 150 -22.28 -7.12 -4.99
N ILE A 151 -21.52 -7.70 -5.92
CA ILE A 151 -20.10 -8.07 -5.69
C ILE A 151 -19.25 -6.82 -5.42
N PHE A 152 -19.45 -5.74 -6.17
CA PHE A 152 -18.78 -4.47 -5.93
C PHE A 152 -19.04 -3.94 -4.52
N ILE A 153 -20.30 -3.92 -4.06
CA ILE A 153 -20.64 -3.47 -2.72
C ILE A 153 -19.96 -4.33 -1.65
N GLU A 154 -20.03 -5.66 -1.78
CA GLU A 154 -19.38 -6.60 -0.84
C GLU A 154 -17.85 -6.43 -0.81
N ASP A 155 -17.23 -6.13 -1.96
CA ASP A 155 -15.81 -5.82 -2.04
C ASP A 155 -15.47 -4.51 -1.33
N ILE A 156 -16.25 -3.44 -1.52
CA ILE A 156 -16.00 -2.15 -0.87
C ILE A 156 -16.23 -2.23 0.65
N GLU A 157 -17.25 -2.95 1.10
CA GLU A 157 -17.47 -3.22 2.53
C GLU A 157 -16.27 -3.95 3.15
N TYR A 158 -15.80 -5.00 2.49
CA TYR A 158 -14.61 -5.72 2.92
C TYR A 158 -13.36 -4.84 2.94
N ALA A 159 -13.18 -3.97 1.94
CA ALA A 159 -12.07 -3.03 1.91
C ALA A 159 -12.13 -2.00 3.06
N ALA A 160 -13.34 -1.55 3.42
CA ALA A 160 -13.57 -0.67 4.54
C ALA A 160 -13.18 -1.31 5.88
N GLU A 161 -13.53 -2.59 6.06
CA GLU A 161 -13.21 -3.35 7.25
C GLU A 161 -11.71 -3.68 7.38
N ASN A 162 -11.04 -4.00 6.27
CA ASN A 162 -9.70 -4.59 6.31
C ASN A 162 -8.57 -3.60 6.01
N TYR A 163 -8.83 -2.52 5.25
CA TYR A 163 -7.77 -1.69 4.68
C TYR A 163 -7.93 -0.20 4.94
N PHE A 164 -9.14 0.35 4.85
CA PHE A 164 -9.35 1.82 4.90
C PHE A 164 -8.97 2.47 6.24
N SER A 165 -8.98 1.69 7.32
CA SER A 165 -8.57 2.12 8.65
C SER A 165 -7.05 2.05 8.88
N HIS A 166 -6.29 1.40 8.00
CA HIS A 166 -4.85 1.21 8.16
C HIS A 166 -4.10 2.57 8.25
N PRO A 167 -3.16 2.78 9.19
CA PRO A 167 -2.43 4.04 9.34
C PRO A 167 -1.70 4.54 8.07
N SER A 168 -1.17 3.61 7.28
CA SER A 168 -0.55 3.89 5.97
C SER A 168 -1.53 3.97 4.80
N TYR A 169 -2.84 3.83 5.01
CA TYR A 169 -3.82 3.99 3.93
C TYR A 169 -3.91 5.47 3.51
N LEU A 170 -3.86 5.74 2.21
CA LEU A 170 -3.97 7.08 1.66
C LEU A 170 -5.36 7.67 1.94
N LYS A 171 -5.38 8.86 2.54
CA LYS A 171 -6.59 9.60 2.83
C LYS A 171 -6.54 10.99 2.19
N ILE A 172 -7.61 11.38 1.52
CA ILE A 172 -7.81 12.71 0.96
C ILE A 172 -8.88 13.39 1.80
N ASN A 173 -8.54 14.52 2.43
CA ASN A 173 -9.43 15.24 3.36
C ASN A 173 -9.99 14.33 4.48
N GLY A 174 -9.13 13.45 5.02
CA GLY A 174 -9.48 12.49 6.07
C GLY A 174 -10.28 11.27 5.60
N LYS A 175 -10.63 11.17 4.31
CA LYS A 175 -11.41 10.05 3.76
C LYS A 175 -10.54 9.08 2.97
N PRO A 176 -10.75 7.75 3.07
CA PRO A 176 -10.01 6.76 2.29
C PRO A 176 -10.12 7.03 0.78
N ALA A 177 -8.99 7.01 0.07
CA ALA A 177 -8.99 7.08 -1.39
C ALA A 177 -9.17 5.68 -2.00
N LEU A 178 -9.95 5.58 -3.08
CA LEU A 178 -10.13 4.37 -3.87
C LEU A 178 -10.04 4.74 -5.35
N PHE A 179 -9.18 4.04 -6.08
CA PHE A 179 -9.11 4.15 -7.54
C PHE A 179 -9.98 3.06 -8.16
N ILE A 180 -10.78 3.41 -9.17
CA ILE A 180 -11.65 2.46 -9.87
C ILE A 180 -11.24 2.45 -11.35
N TYR A 181 -10.88 1.29 -11.88
CA TYR A 181 -10.36 1.18 -13.24
C TYR A 181 -11.43 1.34 -14.31
N ASN A 182 -11.25 2.33 -15.19
CA ASN A 182 -12.01 2.51 -16.42
C ASN A 182 -13.53 2.56 -16.21
N ILE A 183 -13.97 3.61 -15.53
CA ILE A 183 -15.39 3.92 -15.30
C ILE A 183 -16.25 3.92 -16.59
N PRO A 184 -15.81 4.50 -17.74
CA PRO A 184 -16.59 4.44 -18.97
C PRO A 184 -16.92 3.01 -19.44
N TYR A 185 -16.01 2.05 -19.23
CA TYR A 185 -16.25 0.65 -19.59
C TYR A 185 -17.40 0.04 -18.77
N ILE A 186 -17.48 0.36 -17.47
CA ILE A 186 -18.54 -0.12 -16.58
C ILE A 186 -19.91 0.41 -17.06
N TYR A 187 -20.01 1.72 -17.30
CA TYR A 187 -21.26 2.35 -17.76
C TYR A 187 -21.75 1.82 -19.12
N GLY A 188 -20.85 1.37 -19.99
CA GLY A 188 -21.23 0.82 -21.29
C GLY A 188 -21.70 -0.65 -21.27
N LYS A 189 -21.62 -1.32 -20.12
CA LYS A 189 -21.83 -2.77 -19.98
C LYS A 189 -22.91 -3.15 -18.98
N LEU A 190 -23.25 -2.26 -18.05
CA LEU A 190 -24.38 -2.38 -17.12
C LEU A 190 -25.61 -1.68 -17.70
#